data_AF-A0A0B4D293-F1
#
_entry.id   AF-A0A0B4D293-F1
#
_cell.length_a   1.000
_cell.length_b   1.000
_cell.length_c   1.000
_cell.angle_alpha   90.00
_cell.angle_beta   90.00
_cell.angle_gamma   90.00
#
_symmetry.space_group_name_H-M   'P 1'
#
loop_
_entity.id
_entity.type
_entity.pdbx_description
1 polymer ?
#
loop_
_entity_poly.entity_id
_entity_poly.type
_entity_poly.pdbx_seq_one_letter_code
_entity_poly.pdbx_strand_id
1 'polypeptide(L)'
;MHIRRRTKIVGVLFIVAASGAIILFVALPDSVLQQALAAAATVIAAVAIWFQIKAEKDVAIGEFIMNLNNSFNDNASIGRVYRRLVREKRLADRDQYDAMVYLTFFETCYLLHARRVVDIALLDDLFGYRFFVAMHNPDIQRIELIPDRYSYRNLITLYDIWRDHVRAQGRWGEYASSNELEEALGSEYGELLHSGAGRREGARRGSAA
;
A
#
# COMPACT_ATOMS: atom_id res chain seq x y z
N MET A 1 -15.09 -23.91 -21.89
CA MET A 1 -16.46 -24.13 -21.37
C MET A 1 -16.58 -25.24 -20.30
N HIS A 2 -15.64 -26.20 -20.20
CA HIS A 2 -15.72 -27.31 -19.23
C HIS A 2 -15.39 -26.97 -17.77
N ILE A 3 -14.60 -25.91 -17.50
CA ILE A 3 -14.19 -25.54 -16.14
C ILE A 3 -15.37 -25.06 -15.28
N ARG A 4 -16.30 -24.27 -15.86
CA ARG A 4 -17.51 -23.77 -15.17
C ARG A 4 -18.52 -24.86 -14.79
N ARG A 5 -18.52 -26.01 -15.46
CA ARG A 5 -19.43 -27.13 -15.16
C ARG A 5 -18.93 -27.94 -13.96
N ARG A 6 -17.62 -28.12 -13.82
CA ARG A 6 -17.00 -28.86 -12.70
C ARG A 6 -17.18 -28.11 -11.37
N THR A 7 -17.03 -26.78 -11.35
CA THR A 7 -17.28 -25.97 -10.14
C THR A 7 -18.73 -26.00 -9.67
N LYS A 8 -19.71 -26.04 -10.59
CA LYS A 8 -21.13 -26.18 -10.22
C LYS A 8 -21.46 -27.56 -9.65
N ILE A 9 -20.90 -28.63 -10.21
CA ILE A 9 -21.13 -30.01 -9.72
C ILE A 9 -20.50 -30.20 -8.33
N VAL A 10 -19.29 -29.68 -8.11
CA VAL A 10 -18.63 -29.72 -6.80
C VAL A 10 -19.41 -28.93 -5.75
N GLY A 11 -19.96 -27.76 -6.11
CA GLY A 11 -20.80 -26.97 -5.20
C GLY A 11 -22.09 -27.67 -4.79
N VAL A 12 -22.78 -28.33 -5.73
CA VAL A 12 -23.99 -29.11 -5.43
C VAL A 12 -23.69 -30.31 -4.53
N LEU A 13 -22.60 -31.04 -4.81
CA LEU A 13 -22.16 -32.16 -3.97
C LEU A 13 -21.82 -31.73 -2.54
N PHE A 14 -21.20 -30.56 -2.38
CA PHE A 14 -20.90 -30.01 -1.06
C PHE A 14 -22.17 -29.69 -0.26
N ILE A 15 -23.19 -29.09 -0.90
CA ILE A 15 -24.48 -28.78 -0.26
C ILE A 15 -25.20 -30.06 0.16
N VAL A 16 -25.22 -31.08 -0.69
CA VAL A 16 -25.84 -32.38 -0.38
C VAL A 16 -25.13 -33.08 0.78
N ALA A 17 -23.79 -33.09 0.79
CA ALA A 17 -23.00 -33.66 1.87
C ALA A 17 -23.19 -32.91 3.20
N ALA A 18 -23.20 -31.57 3.17
CA ALA A 18 -23.43 -30.74 4.35
C ALA A 18 -24.84 -30.96 4.92
N SER A 19 -25.85 -31.04 4.05
CA SER A 19 -27.24 -31.32 4.44
C SER A 19 -27.38 -32.71 5.07
N GLY A 20 -26.72 -33.72 4.50
CA GLY A 20 -26.69 -35.08 5.06
C GLY A 20 -26.01 -35.15 6.43
N ALA A 21 -24.91 -34.41 6.62
CA ALA A 21 -24.22 -34.32 7.90
C ALA A 21 -25.08 -33.64 8.99
N ILE A 22 -25.84 -32.59 8.64
CA ILE A 22 -26.76 -31.91 9.56
C ILE A 22 -27.91 -32.85 9.98
N ILE A 23 -28.50 -33.58 9.02
CA ILE A 23 -29.59 -34.52 9.33
C ILE A 23 -29.09 -35.66 10.23
N LEU A 24 -27.90 -36.21 9.94
CA LEU A 24 -27.28 -37.24 10.78
C LEU A 24 -26.99 -36.71 12.19
N PHE A 25 -26.51 -35.47 12.29
CA PHE A 25 -26.24 -34.81 13.57
C PHE A 25 -27.50 -34.62 14.43
N VAL A 26 -28.64 -34.28 13.83
CA VAL A 26 -29.92 -34.09 14.52
C VAL A 26 -30.59 -35.42 14.90
N ALA A 27 -30.35 -36.49 14.12
CA ALA A 27 -30.93 -37.80 14.35
C ALA A 27 -30.22 -38.62 15.44
N LEU A 28 -29.03 -38.20 15.90
CA LEU A 28 -28.32 -38.85 17.00
C LEU A 28 -28.96 -38.46 18.34
N PRO A 29 -29.17 -39.41 19.28
CA PRO A 29 -29.66 -39.09 20.61
C PRO A 29 -28.65 -38.19 21.35
N ASP A 30 -29.18 -37.33 22.22
CA ASP A 30 -28.43 -36.32 22.99
C ASP A 30 -27.34 -37.01 23.82
N SER A 31 -26.14 -37.05 23.25
CA SER A 31 -25.04 -37.87 23.71
C SER A 31 -23.75 -37.06 23.68
N VAL A 32 -22.78 -37.48 24.50
CA VAL A 32 -21.44 -36.89 24.51
C VAL A 32 -20.83 -36.83 23.10
N LEU A 33 -21.19 -37.78 22.22
CA LEU A 33 -20.78 -37.81 20.82
C LEU A 33 -21.34 -36.62 20.03
N GLN A 34 -22.61 -36.26 20.21
CA GLN A 34 -23.23 -35.13 19.52
C GLN A 34 -22.59 -33.81 19.96
N GLN A 35 -22.33 -33.63 21.26
CA GLN A 35 -21.63 -32.43 21.76
C GLN A 35 -20.19 -32.34 21.22
N ALA A 36 -19.48 -33.47 21.19
CA ALA A 36 -18.13 -33.54 20.63
C ALA A 36 -18.10 -33.21 19.12
N LEU A 37 -19.08 -33.71 18.35
CA LEU A 37 -19.23 -33.40 16.93
C LEU A 37 -19.60 -31.93 16.69
N ALA A 38 -20.45 -31.34 17.54
CA ALA A 38 -20.81 -29.93 17.47
C ALA A 38 -19.58 -29.05 17.69
N ALA A 39 -18.82 -29.33 18.75
CA ALA A 39 -17.59 -28.62 19.07
C ALA A 39 -16.56 -28.73 17.93
N ALA A 40 -16.39 -29.94 17.36
CA ALA A 40 -15.52 -30.15 16.21
C ALA A 40 -15.99 -29.35 14.98
N ALA A 41 -17.29 -29.33 14.70
CA ALA A 41 -17.85 -28.55 13.59
C ALA A 41 -17.63 -27.04 13.78
N THR A 42 -17.78 -26.52 15.00
CA THR A 42 -17.49 -25.10 15.31
C THR A 42 -16.03 -24.75 15.07
N VAL A 43 -15.10 -25.61 15.46
CA VAL A 43 -13.66 -25.39 15.20
C VAL A 43 -13.37 -25.40 13.70
N ILE A 44 -13.93 -26.36 12.96
CA ILE A 44 -13.79 -26.43 11.50
C ILE A 44 -14.36 -25.18 10.84
N ALA A 45 -15.53 -24.71 11.28
CA ALA A 45 -16.15 -23.49 10.77
C ALA A 45 -15.27 -22.26 11.05
N ALA A 46 -14.71 -22.13 12.25
CA ALA A 46 -13.81 -21.02 12.59
C ALA A 46 -12.55 -21.02 11.71
N VAL A 47 -11.95 -22.20 11.46
CA VAL A 47 -10.81 -22.34 10.55
C VAL A 47 -11.20 -21.99 9.11
N ALA A 48 -12.37 -22.43 8.63
CA ALA A 48 -12.85 -22.08 7.29
C ALA A 48 -13.06 -20.57 7.13
N ILE A 49 -13.66 -19.91 8.12
CA ILE A 49 -13.82 -18.44 8.14
C ILE A 49 -12.47 -17.74 8.09
N TRP A 50 -11.47 -18.22 8.85
CA TRP A 50 -10.12 -17.67 8.80
C TRP A 50 -9.50 -17.74 7.39
N PHE A 51 -9.61 -18.90 6.72
CA PHE A 51 -9.14 -19.05 5.34
C PHE A 51 -9.89 -18.16 4.37
N GLN A 52 -11.21 -18.01 4.54
CA GLN A 52 -12.03 -17.12 3.72
C GLN A 52 -11.60 -15.65 3.88
N ILE A 53 -11.43 -15.18 5.12
CA ILE A 53 -10.96 -13.81 5.40
C ILE A 53 -9.59 -13.57 4.75
N LYS A 54 -8.68 -14.54 4.83
CA LYS A 54 -7.36 -14.43 4.19
C LYS A 54 -7.48 -14.32 2.67
N ALA A 55 -8.29 -15.15 2.04
CA ALA A 55 -8.50 -15.11 0.60
C ALA A 55 -9.15 -13.80 0.14
N GLU A 56 -10.14 -13.30 0.87
CA GLU A 56 -10.78 -12.01 0.61
C GLU A 56 -9.78 -10.85 0.74
N LYS A 57 -8.91 -10.89 1.76
CA LYS A 57 -7.82 -9.91 1.92
C LYS A 57 -6.86 -9.93 0.72
N ASP A 58 -6.45 -11.10 0.26
CA ASP A 58 -5.51 -11.22 -0.87
C ASP A 58 -6.12 -10.66 -2.16
N VAL A 59 -7.41 -10.91 -2.41
CA VAL A 59 -8.16 -10.31 -3.54
C VAL A 59 -8.24 -8.79 -3.40
N ALA A 60 -8.60 -8.29 -2.21
CA ALA A 60 -8.69 -6.85 -1.95
C ALA A 60 -7.35 -6.12 -2.14
N ILE A 61 -6.23 -6.75 -1.75
CA ILE A 61 -4.88 -6.23 -2.01
C ILE A 61 -4.60 -6.19 -3.51
N GLY A 62 -4.95 -7.25 -4.25
CA GLY A 62 -4.79 -7.29 -5.71
C GLY A 62 -5.56 -6.18 -6.42
N GLU A 63 -6.83 -5.98 -6.06
CA GLU A 63 -7.64 -4.88 -6.60
C GLU A 63 -7.09 -3.50 -6.22
N PHE A 64 -6.63 -3.35 -4.97
CA PHE A 64 -6.02 -2.12 -4.50
C PHE A 64 -4.75 -1.78 -5.30
N ILE A 65 -3.84 -2.75 -5.52
CA ILE A 65 -2.63 -2.57 -6.34
C ILE A 65 -3.00 -2.17 -7.76
N MET A 66 -3.97 -2.84 -8.38
CA MET A 66 -4.42 -2.54 -9.73
C MET A 66 -4.98 -1.11 -9.82
N ASN A 67 -5.84 -0.72 -8.88
CA ASN A 67 -6.42 0.62 -8.84
C ASN A 67 -5.36 1.70 -8.62
N LEU A 68 -4.37 1.46 -7.75
CA LEU A 68 -3.28 2.39 -7.50
C LEU A 68 -2.39 2.55 -8.73
N ASN A 69 -2.06 1.46 -9.40
CA ASN A 69 -1.28 1.47 -10.63
C ASN A 69 -2.04 2.15 -11.79
N ASN A 70 -3.35 1.91 -11.92
CA ASN A 70 -4.18 2.58 -12.93
C ASN A 70 -4.28 4.08 -12.65
N SER A 71 -4.44 4.47 -11.38
CA SER A 71 -4.45 5.88 -10.98
C SER A 71 -3.18 6.63 -11.39
N PHE A 72 -2.03 5.93 -11.39
CA PHE A 72 -0.77 6.49 -11.88
C PHE A 72 -0.71 6.54 -13.41
N ASN A 73 -1.00 5.43 -14.09
CA ASN A 73 -0.77 5.28 -15.53
C ASN A 73 -1.83 6.00 -16.39
N ASP A 74 -3.06 6.12 -15.92
CA ASP A 74 -4.17 6.72 -16.67
C ASP A 74 -4.17 8.25 -16.58
N ASN A 75 -3.36 8.84 -15.70
CA ASN A 75 -3.25 10.27 -15.57
C ASN A 75 -2.23 10.84 -16.58
N ALA A 76 -2.74 11.60 -17.56
CA ALA A 76 -1.93 12.19 -18.62
C ALA A 76 -0.85 13.16 -18.09
N SER A 77 -1.12 13.92 -17.03
CA SER A 77 -0.13 14.81 -16.41
C SER A 77 1.00 14.00 -15.78
N ILE A 78 0.66 12.92 -15.05
CA ILE A 78 1.66 12.02 -14.46
C ILE A 78 2.54 11.41 -15.55
N GLY A 79 1.92 10.89 -16.62
CA GLY A 79 2.64 10.29 -17.74
C GLY A 79 3.56 11.27 -18.47
N ARG A 80 3.18 12.55 -18.59
CA ARG A 80 4.03 13.60 -19.19
C ARG A 80 5.26 13.87 -18.34
N VAL A 81 5.08 14.08 -17.03
CA VAL A 81 6.21 14.34 -16.11
C VAL A 81 7.14 13.15 -16.06
N TYR A 82 6.60 11.93 -15.89
CA TYR A 82 7.43 10.73 -15.84
C TYR A 82 8.30 10.58 -17.10
N ARG A 83 7.72 10.81 -18.28
CA ARG A 83 8.45 10.73 -19.55
C ARG A 83 9.60 11.73 -19.60
N ARG A 84 9.36 12.98 -19.19
CA ARG A 84 10.38 14.04 -19.18
C ARG A 84 11.48 13.75 -18.16
N LEU A 85 11.11 13.33 -16.96
CA LEU A 85 12.06 12.94 -15.92
C LEU A 85 13.00 11.82 -16.37
N VAL A 86 12.46 10.78 -17.02
CA VAL A 86 13.26 9.61 -17.41
C VAL A 86 14.06 9.85 -18.70
N ARG A 87 13.46 10.48 -19.71
CA ARG A 87 14.10 10.65 -21.04
C ARG A 87 14.90 11.93 -21.17
N GLU A 88 14.31 13.04 -20.76
CA GLU A 88 14.87 14.37 -20.97
C GLU A 88 15.69 14.83 -19.76
N LYS A 89 15.41 14.24 -18.59
CA LYS A 89 15.98 14.58 -17.27
C LYS A 89 15.81 16.06 -16.92
N ARG A 90 14.85 16.73 -17.55
CA ARG A 90 14.62 18.17 -17.41
C ARG A 90 13.12 18.47 -17.37
N LEU A 91 12.76 19.46 -16.56
CA LEU A 91 11.44 20.09 -16.57
C LEU A 91 11.60 21.60 -16.75
N ALA A 92 10.65 22.20 -17.46
CA ALA A 92 10.54 23.64 -17.56
C ALA A 92 9.46 24.15 -16.59
N ASP A 93 9.52 25.44 -16.24
CA ASP A 93 8.55 26.05 -15.31
C ASP A 93 7.09 25.91 -15.78
N ARG A 94 6.85 25.85 -17.09
CA ARG A 94 5.52 25.58 -17.66
C ARG A 94 4.93 24.22 -17.28
N ASP A 95 5.78 23.27 -16.85
CA ASP A 95 5.38 21.92 -16.46
C ASP A 95 5.01 21.85 -14.96
N GLN A 96 5.09 22.97 -14.24
CA GLN A 96 4.86 23.07 -12.80
C GLN A 96 3.54 22.40 -12.37
N TYR A 97 2.43 22.72 -13.05
CA TYR A 97 1.13 22.11 -12.73
C TYR A 97 1.15 20.58 -12.85
N ASP A 98 1.77 20.04 -13.89
CA ASP A 98 1.85 18.59 -14.07
C ASP A 98 2.78 17.97 -13.02
N ALA A 99 3.85 18.66 -12.64
CA ALA A 99 4.76 18.25 -11.56
C ALA A 99 4.04 18.19 -10.21
N MET A 100 3.25 19.21 -9.87
CA MET A 100 2.40 19.21 -8.67
C MET A 100 1.45 18.00 -8.65
N VAL A 101 0.78 17.69 -9.76
CA VAL A 101 -0.10 16.51 -9.87
C VAL A 101 0.69 15.21 -9.68
N TYR A 102 1.88 15.12 -10.26
CA TYR A 102 2.79 13.98 -10.10
C TYR A 102 3.20 13.76 -8.64
N LEU A 103 3.57 14.84 -7.95
CA LEU A 103 3.94 14.82 -6.54
C LEU A 103 2.74 14.50 -5.62
N THR A 104 1.55 15.00 -5.95
CA THR A 104 0.30 14.73 -5.22
C THR A 104 -0.05 13.24 -5.18
N PHE A 105 0.26 12.49 -6.25
CA PHE A 105 0.13 11.03 -6.25
C PHE A 105 0.96 10.40 -5.13
N PHE A 106 2.23 10.80 -5.00
CA PHE A 106 3.11 10.27 -3.95
C PHE A 106 2.72 10.76 -2.56
N GLU A 107 2.14 11.95 -2.44
CA GLU A 107 1.58 12.40 -1.17
C GLU A 107 0.40 11.51 -0.75
N THR A 108 -0.41 11.06 -1.71
CA THR A 108 -1.45 10.06 -1.45
C THR A 108 -0.85 8.73 -0.96
N CYS A 109 0.26 8.28 -1.57
CA CYS A 109 1.00 7.11 -1.07
C CYS A 109 1.49 7.29 0.37
N TYR A 110 2.01 8.47 0.73
CA TYR A 110 2.38 8.79 2.11
C TYR A 110 1.19 8.65 3.06
N LEU A 111 0.03 9.22 2.70
CA LEU A 111 -1.17 9.15 3.55
C LEU A 111 -1.65 7.72 3.75
N LEU A 112 -1.58 6.88 2.71
CA LEU A 112 -1.92 5.46 2.78
C LEU A 112 -0.95 4.70 3.70
N HIS A 113 0.34 4.99 3.59
CA HIS A 113 1.36 4.40 4.47
C HIS A 113 1.21 4.86 5.93
N ALA A 114 1.02 6.17 6.15
CA ALA A 114 0.86 6.74 7.48
C ALA A 114 -0.37 6.18 8.22
N ARG A 115 -1.42 5.80 7.48
CA ARG A 115 -2.63 5.14 7.99
C ARG A 115 -2.50 3.61 8.09
N ARG A 116 -1.34 3.04 7.79
CA ARG A 116 -1.07 1.59 7.78
C ARG A 116 -1.98 0.80 6.84
N VAL A 117 -2.41 1.45 5.75
CA VAL A 117 -3.15 0.78 4.66
C VAL A 117 -2.17 0.05 3.75
N VAL A 118 -0.98 0.64 3.55
CA VAL A 118 0.07 0.10 2.67
C VAL A 118 1.42 0.13 3.38
N ASP A 119 2.15 -0.98 3.27
CA ASP A 119 3.54 -1.04 3.74
C ASP A 119 4.49 -0.41 2.73
N ILE A 120 5.55 0.21 3.23
CA ILE A 120 6.56 0.88 2.39
C ILE A 120 7.19 -0.10 1.37
N ALA A 121 7.30 -1.38 1.72
CA ALA A 121 7.80 -2.42 0.82
C ALA A 121 6.94 -2.58 -0.44
N LEU A 122 5.59 -2.56 -0.30
CA LEU A 122 4.70 -2.65 -1.45
C LEU A 122 4.81 -1.40 -2.34
N LEU A 123 4.97 -0.23 -1.72
CA LEU A 123 5.20 1.00 -2.48
C LEU A 123 6.53 0.95 -3.24
N ASP A 124 7.58 0.42 -2.62
CA ASP A 124 8.91 0.26 -3.24
C ASP A 124 8.84 -0.61 -4.50
N ASP A 125 8.20 -1.77 -4.40
CA ASP A 125 8.01 -2.71 -5.52
C ASP A 125 7.27 -2.06 -6.71
N LEU A 126 6.29 -1.20 -6.43
CA LEU A 126 5.46 -0.59 -7.47
C LEU A 126 6.07 0.70 -8.05
N PHE A 127 6.64 1.55 -7.20
CA PHE A 127 6.93 2.93 -7.54
C PHE A 127 8.31 3.45 -7.11
N GLY A 128 9.17 2.64 -6.47
CA GLY A 128 10.46 3.12 -5.93
C GLY A 128 11.28 3.94 -6.93
N TYR A 129 11.52 3.40 -8.13
CA TYR A 129 12.23 4.13 -9.18
C TYR A 129 11.55 5.43 -9.59
N ARG A 130 10.22 5.41 -9.77
CA ARG A 130 9.43 6.58 -10.19
C ARG A 130 9.51 7.70 -9.15
N PHE A 131 9.43 7.32 -7.88
CA PHE A 131 9.53 8.23 -6.76
C PHE A 131 10.91 8.88 -6.68
N PHE A 132 11.99 8.09 -6.58
CA PHE A 132 13.34 8.64 -6.40
C PHE A 132 13.81 9.48 -7.59
N VAL A 133 13.46 9.09 -8.82
CA VAL A 133 13.76 9.90 -10.01
C VAL A 133 13.16 11.30 -9.90
N ALA A 134 11.95 11.45 -9.34
CA ALA A 134 11.35 12.76 -9.13
C ALA A 134 11.99 13.51 -7.96
N MET A 135 12.20 12.85 -6.82
CA MET A 135 12.78 13.47 -5.62
C MET A 135 14.22 13.93 -5.83
N HIS A 136 14.96 13.30 -6.75
CA HIS A 136 16.34 13.64 -7.10
C HIS A 136 16.47 14.48 -8.37
N ASN A 137 15.36 14.92 -8.95
CA ASN A 137 15.42 15.77 -10.12
C ASN A 137 15.60 17.24 -9.71
N PRO A 138 16.67 17.93 -10.17
CA PRO A 138 16.92 19.32 -9.80
C PRO A 138 15.80 20.29 -10.20
N ASP A 139 15.11 20.04 -11.31
CA ASP A 139 14.01 20.92 -11.74
C ASP A 139 12.78 20.73 -10.85
N ILE A 140 12.44 19.50 -10.44
CA ILE A 140 11.38 19.25 -9.46
C ILE A 140 11.72 19.91 -8.12
N GLN A 141 12.97 19.80 -7.67
CA GLN A 141 13.42 20.44 -6.44
C GLN A 141 13.30 21.96 -6.53
N ARG A 142 13.78 22.56 -7.63
CA ARG A 142 13.77 24.01 -7.86
C ARG A 142 12.36 24.59 -8.04
N ILE A 143 11.47 23.89 -8.74
CA ILE A 143 10.14 24.40 -9.09
C ILE A 143 9.14 24.17 -7.96
N GLU A 144 9.24 23.04 -7.23
CA GLU A 144 8.23 22.62 -6.24
C GLU A 144 8.83 22.41 -4.84
N LEU A 145 9.74 21.44 -4.68
CA LEU A 145 10.05 20.92 -3.34
C LEU A 145 10.81 21.90 -2.45
N ILE A 146 11.65 22.78 -3.00
CA ILE A 146 12.42 23.76 -2.23
C ILE A 146 11.61 25.04 -1.99
N PRO A 147 10.99 25.67 -3.01
CA PRO A 147 10.18 26.88 -2.80
C PRO A 147 9.05 26.64 -1.79
N ASP A 148 8.34 25.52 -1.93
CA ASP A 148 7.13 25.20 -1.15
C ASP A 148 7.37 24.04 -0.17
N ARG A 149 8.60 23.87 0.31
CA ARG A 149 9.02 22.76 1.19
C ARG A 149 8.14 22.50 2.42
N TYR A 150 7.52 23.54 2.98
CA TYR A 150 6.60 23.42 4.10
C TYR A 150 5.27 22.73 3.72
N SER A 151 4.80 22.98 2.50
CA SER A 151 3.63 22.31 1.92
C SER A 151 3.94 20.85 1.58
N TYR A 152 5.18 20.56 1.16
CA TYR A 152 5.63 19.22 0.77
C TYR A 152 6.24 18.38 1.91
N ARG A 153 6.02 18.73 3.17
CA ARG A 153 6.54 17.99 4.34
C ARG A 153 6.18 16.50 4.33
N ASN A 154 4.98 16.15 3.88
CA ASN A 154 4.54 14.77 3.75
C ASN A 154 5.43 13.98 2.77
N LEU A 155 5.79 14.59 1.64
CA LEU A 155 6.70 13.99 0.66
C LEU A 155 8.12 13.90 1.16
N ILE A 156 8.61 14.92 1.87
CA ILE A 156 9.95 14.91 2.47
C ILE A 156 10.04 13.81 3.54
N THR A 157 9.00 13.66 4.36
CA THR A 157 8.90 12.57 5.34
C THR A 157 8.81 11.21 4.66
N LEU A 158 8.05 11.09 3.57
CA LEU A 158 7.99 9.87 2.77
C LEU A 158 9.36 9.53 2.20
N TYR A 159 10.10 10.51 1.68
CA TYR A 159 11.45 10.33 1.17
C TYR A 159 12.39 9.76 2.23
N ASP A 160 12.35 10.32 3.44
CA ASP A 160 13.15 9.84 4.57
C ASP A 160 12.86 8.38 4.92
N ILE A 161 11.57 8.06 5.11
CA ILE A 161 11.10 6.69 5.43
C ILE A 161 11.53 5.70 4.33
N TRP A 162 11.34 6.08 3.07
CA TRP A 162 11.59 5.20 1.93
C TRP A 162 13.09 5.00 1.69
N ARG A 163 13.88 6.07 1.83
CA ARG A 163 15.34 6.00 1.76
C ARG A 163 15.89 5.05 2.83
N ASP A 164 15.44 5.18 4.06
CA ASP A 164 15.89 4.34 5.16
C ASP A 164 15.50 2.87 4.95
N HIS A 165 14.28 2.62 4.43
CA HIS A 165 13.83 1.29 4.04
C HIS A 165 14.76 0.64 3.00
N VAL A 166 15.10 1.38 1.94
CA VAL A 166 15.96 0.90 0.86
C VAL A 166 17.41 0.74 1.30
N ARG A 167 17.93 1.65 2.14
CA ARG A 167 19.26 1.55 2.75
C ARG A 167 19.38 0.30 3.63
N ALA A 168 18.35 -0.01 4.42
CA ALA A 168 18.31 -1.22 5.24
C ALA A 168 18.38 -2.52 4.41
N GLN A 169 17.96 -2.47 3.14
CA GLN A 169 18.07 -3.59 2.20
C GLN A 169 19.40 -3.61 1.42
N GLY A 170 20.28 -2.62 1.62
CA GLY A 170 21.54 -2.49 0.87
C GLY A 170 21.34 -2.05 -0.59
N ARG A 171 20.15 -1.56 -0.95
CA ARG A 171 19.76 -1.23 -2.33
C ARG A 171 19.91 0.25 -2.68
N TRP A 172 20.45 1.07 -1.78
CA TRP A 172 20.57 2.53 -2.00
C TRP A 172 21.35 2.89 -3.26
N GLY A 173 22.33 2.08 -3.65
CA GLY A 173 23.08 2.28 -4.89
C GLY A 173 22.23 2.27 -6.16
N GLU A 174 21.01 1.71 -6.14
CA GLU A 174 20.06 1.76 -7.26
C GLU A 174 19.47 3.16 -7.46
N TYR A 175 19.44 3.99 -6.42
CA TYR A 175 18.77 5.29 -6.40
C TYR A 175 19.67 6.47 -6.04
N ALA A 176 20.86 6.21 -5.49
CA ALA A 176 21.80 7.25 -5.09
C ALA A 176 22.10 8.20 -6.26
N SER A 177 22.11 9.49 -5.96
CA SER A 177 22.25 10.57 -6.94
C SER A 177 22.99 11.74 -6.30
N SER A 178 23.73 12.52 -7.08
CA SER A 178 24.38 13.75 -6.58
C SER A 178 23.39 14.88 -6.23
N ASN A 179 22.10 14.62 -6.38
CA ASN A 179 21.02 15.56 -6.11
C ASN A 179 20.08 14.96 -5.07
N GLU A 180 20.62 14.30 -4.04
CA GLU A 180 19.79 13.79 -2.95
C GLU A 180 19.00 14.95 -2.32
N LEU A 181 17.73 14.72 -2.00
CA LEU A 181 16.87 15.78 -1.49
C LEU A 181 17.37 16.34 -0.15
N GLU A 182 17.97 15.47 0.67
CA GLU A 182 18.62 15.84 1.92
C GLU A 182 19.74 16.87 1.69
N GLU A 183 20.61 16.65 0.70
CA GLU A 183 21.68 17.58 0.37
C GLU A 183 21.13 18.91 -0.17
N ALA A 184 20.06 18.85 -0.98
CA ALA A 184 19.43 20.03 -1.56
C ALA A 184 18.73 20.92 -0.51
N LEU A 185 18.15 20.33 0.54
CA LEU A 185 17.48 21.04 1.62
C LEU A 185 18.43 21.43 2.78
N GLY A 186 19.61 20.80 2.86
CA GLY A 186 20.64 21.13 3.85
C GLY A 186 20.13 21.04 5.28
N SER A 187 20.40 22.07 6.09
CA SER A 187 20.00 22.11 7.50
C SER A 187 18.48 22.10 7.72
N GLU A 188 17.70 22.58 6.74
CA GLU A 188 16.23 22.61 6.84
C GLU A 188 15.62 21.21 6.73
N TYR A 189 16.34 20.22 6.17
CA TYR A 189 15.84 18.86 6.02
C TYR A 189 15.39 18.25 7.35
N GLY A 190 16.23 18.32 8.39
CA GLY A 190 15.90 17.80 9.71
C GLY A 190 14.71 18.52 10.37
N GLU A 191 14.62 19.83 10.23
CA GLU A 191 13.53 20.64 10.78
C GLU A 191 12.16 20.24 10.22
N LEU A 192 12.13 19.89 8.93
CA LEU A 192 10.92 19.46 8.22
C LEU A 192 10.45 18.07 8.68
N LEU A 193 11.34 17.20 9.15
CA LEU A 193 11.01 15.87 9.68
C LEU A 193 10.47 15.92 11.12
N HIS A 194 11.02 16.79 11.98
CA HIS A 194 10.71 16.80 13.42
C HIS A 194 9.35 17.42 13.78
N SER A 195 8.79 18.27 12.93
CA SER A 195 7.51 18.95 13.20
C SER A 195 6.26 18.10 12.90
N GLY A 196 6.40 16.98 12.17
CA GLY A 196 5.32 16.00 11.95
C GLY A 196 5.28 14.87 13.00
N ALA A 197 6.44 14.52 13.57
CA ALA A 197 6.58 13.44 14.55
C ALA A 197 5.89 13.74 15.89
N GLY A 198 5.75 15.03 16.28
CA GLY A 198 5.06 15.46 17.50
C GLY A 198 3.56 15.09 17.57
N ARG A 199 2.93 14.71 16.45
CA ARG A 199 1.55 14.18 16.45
C ARG A 199 1.45 12.69 16.79
N ARG A 200 2.55 11.92 16.70
CA ARG A 200 2.54 10.47 16.97
C ARG A 200 2.58 10.13 18.47
N GLU A 201 3.09 11.01 19.32
CA GLU A 201 3.08 10.80 20.79
C GLU A 201 1.77 11.24 21.46
N GLY A 202 1.09 12.27 20.93
CA GLY A 202 -0.21 12.71 21.47
C GLY A 202 -1.34 11.69 21.28
N ALA A 203 -1.36 10.98 20.15
CA ALA A 203 -2.40 9.99 19.84
C ALA A 203 -2.28 8.68 20.64
N ARG A 204 -1.10 8.35 21.17
CA ARG A 204 -0.92 7.17 22.04
C ARG A 204 -1.28 7.42 23.50
N ARG A 205 -1.37 8.68 23.94
CA ARG A 205 -1.76 9.03 25.32
C ARG A 205 -3.26 9.30 25.50
N GLY A 206 -4.03 9.41 24.43
CA GLY A 206 -5.48 9.72 24.48
C GLY A 206 -6.44 8.53 24.42
N SER A 207 -5.95 7.29 24.37
CA SER A 207 -6.80 6.08 24.27
C SER A 207 -6.67 5.15 25.50
N ALA A 208 -6.12 5.66 26.59
CA ALA A 208 -6.11 5.01 27.89
C ALA A 208 -6.64 5.99 28.94
N ALA A 209 -7.94 6.28 28.86
CA ALA A 209 -8.74 6.91 29.91
C ALA A 209 -10.16 6.37 29.79
#